data_AF-A0A915CUP6-F1
#
_entry.id   AF-A0A915CUP6-F1
#
_cell.length_a   1.000
_cell.length_b   1.000
_cell.length_c   1.000
_cell.angle_alpha   90.00
_cell.angle_beta   90.00
_cell.angle_gamma   90.00
#
_symmetry.space_group_name_H-M   'P 1'
#
loop_
_entity.id
_entity.type
_entity.pdbx_description
1 polymer ?
#
loop_
_entity_poly.entity_id
_entity_poly.type
_entity_poly.pdbx_seq_one_letter_code
_entity_poly.pdbx_strand_id
1 'polypeptide(L)'
;MVEMLQKDPNTYSDRYYMKLFNLVRGGNYGVITTAGDLWRDQRRFAIHVFRDFGLGKGEMEQMILKEVDSLLTGLDSQIRGEPNVEIDLPKHIDVAVGSIINALMFGYRFDESNVAEFYALKRLVNHQLDGSWPILLTMNNPELFKHLPFFRTELKNYIAGFNQILDFFNERIAEHQCQMDKLGEEGWREQPATDYVFAFLKEKGERDASGEEHTFSTAQLKNMCLDLWLAGQETTSNTLAWGIALLLHNPSVLSQLYKEMGKVFGNDQRLITFADRSQLPFTCAVVNETLRRANILVNAIVSNKTTREVVVNGVRIPKGSPVLAQVSAVNYDERVFENPRQFNPERFWMKMAL
;
A
#
# COMPACT_ATOMS: atom_id res chain seq x y z
N MET A 1 5.66 1.52 23.63
CA MET A 1 5.71 1.30 22.16
C MET A 1 6.64 2.27 21.47
N VAL A 2 6.37 3.59 21.51
CA VAL A 2 7.26 4.62 20.95
C VAL A 2 8.70 4.43 21.45
N GLU A 3 8.87 4.29 22.76
CA GLU A 3 10.17 4.03 23.37
C GLU A 3 10.87 2.76 22.85
N MET A 4 10.13 1.67 22.65
CA MET A 4 10.70 0.40 22.17
C MET A 4 11.14 0.50 20.71
N LEU A 5 10.26 1.01 19.84
CA LEU A 5 10.51 1.04 18.40
C LEU A 5 11.51 2.14 18.00
N GLN A 6 11.59 3.24 18.76
CA GLN A 6 12.51 4.34 18.46
C GLN A 6 13.87 4.20 19.14
N LYS A 7 13.93 3.77 20.41
CA LYS A 7 15.21 3.69 21.14
C LYS A 7 16.00 2.41 20.84
N ASP A 8 15.32 1.32 20.49
CA ASP A 8 15.97 0.04 20.16
C ASP A 8 15.36 -0.60 18.91
N PRO A 9 15.46 0.06 17.74
CA PRO A 9 14.83 -0.40 16.51
C PRO A 9 15.34 -1.77 16.06
N ASN A 10 16.62 -2.09 16.30
CA ASN A 10 17.23 -3.36 15.93
C ASN A 10 16.64 -4.56 16.67
N THR A 11 16.12 -4.34 17.87
CA THR A 11 15.53 -5.43 18.66
C THR A 11 14.12 -5.79 18.18
N TYR A 12 13.42 -4.85 17.55
CA TYR A 12 12.04 -5.00 17.10
C TYR A 12 11.89 -4.87 15.58
N SER A 13 12.96 -5.01 14.80
CA SER A 13 12.95 -4.81 13.35
C SER A 13 12.50 -6.05 12.57
N ASP A 14 12.69 -7.25 13.13
CA ASP A 14 12.33 -8.50 12.48
C ASP A 14 10.82 -8.64 12.35
N ARG A 15 10.38 -9.36 11.31
CA ARG A 15 8.96 -9.64 11.08
C ARG A 15 8.56 -10.97 11.70
N TYR A 16 7.46 -10.96 12.43
CA TYR A 16 6.75 -12.16 12.79
C TYR A 16 6.09 -12.73 11.54
N TYR A 17 6.17 -14.04 11.43
CA TYR A 17 5.82 -14.75 10.24
C TYR A 17 4.65 -15.69 10.55
N MET A 18 3.64 -15.65 9.70
CA MET A 18 2.49 -16.56 9.80
C MET A 18 2.72 -17.72 8.82
N LYS A 19 2.60 -18.95 9.31
CA LYS A 19 2.91 -20.17 8.53
C LYS A 19 2.05 -20.28 7.27
N LEU A 20 0.79 -19.86 7.33
CA LEU A 20 -0.10 -19.86 6.18
C LEU A 20 0.41 -18.98 5.04
N PHE A 21 1.00 -17.81 5.34
CA PHE A 21 1.49 -16.90 4.30
C PHE A 21 2.61 -17.52 3.47
N ASN A 22 3.52 -18.29 4.06
CA ASN A 22 4.53 -18.99 3.27
C ASN A 22 3.95 -20.11 2.44
N LEU A 23 2.99 -20.85 3.00
CA LEU A 23 2.34 -21.92 2.25
C LEU A 23 1.72 -21.38 0.96
N VAL A 24 1.02 -20.24 1.03
CA VAL A 24 0.40 -19.63 -0.16
C VAL A 24 1.40 -18.90 -1.05
N ARG A 25 2.51 -18.39 -0.50
CA ARG A 25 3.57 -17.70 -1.27
C ARG A 25 4.61 -18.64 -1.88
N GLY A 26 4.61 -19.92 -1.48
CA GLY A 26 5.61 -20.91 -1.87
C GLY A 26 6.97 -20.72 -1.20
N GLY A 27 7.02 -19.99 -0.09
CA GLY A 27 8.27 -19.62 0.58
C GLY A 27 8.17 -18.31 1.36
N ASN A 28 9.29 -17.91 1.96
CA ASN A 28 9.41 -16.62 2.64
C ASN A 28 9.81 -15.55 1.62
N TYR A 29 8.84 -15.03 0.88
CA TYR A 29 9.04 -14.07 -0.20
C TYR A 29 8.25 -12.76 0.02
N GLY A 30 8.61 -11.73 -0.75
CA GLY A 30 8.06 -10.38 -0.65
C GLY A 30 8.89 -9.47 0.25
N VAL A 31 8.29 -8.38 0.74
CA VAL A 31 8.92 -7.35 1.60
C VAL A 31 8.10 -7.04 2.85
N ILE A 32 6.79 -7.34 2.84
CA ILE A 32 5.91 -7.06 3.99
C ILE A 32 6.23 -8.00 5.15
N THR A 33 6.39 -9.29 4.89
CA THR A 33 6.53 -10.33 5.92
C THR A 33 7.93 -10.96 6.03
N THR A 34 8.85 -10.57 5.16
CA THR A 34 10.23 -11.07 5.14
C THR A 34 11.12 -10.31 6.13
N ALA A 35 12.25 -10.90 6.50
CA ALA A 35 13.25 -10.32 7.41
C ALA A 35 14.67 -10.69 6.96
N GLY A 36 15.68 -10.14 7.63
CA GLY A 36 17.10 -10.45 7.34
C GLY A 36 17.61 -9.80 6.04
N ASP A 37 18.55 -10.48 5.39
CA ASP A 37 19.22 -9.96 4.18
C ASP A 37 18.29 -9.86 2.98
N LEU A 38 17.39 -10.83 2.80
CA LEU A 38 16.34 -10.78 1.77
C LEU A 38 15.52 -9.49 1.88
N TRP A 39 15.01 -9.17 3.08
CA TRP A 39 14.25 -7.95 3.29
C TRP A 39 15.08 -6.69 3.04
N ARG A 40 16.34 -6.66 3.51
CA ARG A 40 17.22 -5.49 3.34
C ARG A 40 17.53 -5.21 1.88
N ASP A 41 17.88 -6.24 1.11
CA ASP A 41 18.22 -6.13 -0.32
C ASP A 41 16.98 -5.70 -1.12
N GLN A 42 15.85 -6.38 -0.93
CA GLN A 42 14.61 -6.14 -1.67
C GLN A 42 13.97 -4.78 -1.33
N ARG A 43 13.98 -4.37 -0.06
CA ARG A 43 13.52 -3.04 0.35
C ARG A 43 14.40 -1.94 -0.22
N ARG A 44 15.73 -2.12 -0.20
CA ARG A 44 16.67 -1.13 -0.73
C ARG A 44 16.45 -0.97 -2.23
N PHE A 45 16.35 -2.07 -2.95
CA PHE A 45 16.07 -2.10 -4.38
C PHE A 45 14.76 -1.37 -4.71
N ALA A 46 13.65 -1.72 -4.05
CA ALA A 46 12.37 -1.08 -4.32
C ALA A 46 12.36 0.43 -4.05
N ILE A 47 12.98 0.88 -2.95
CA ILE A 47 13.11 2.32 -2.66
C ILE A 47 13.96 3.02 -3.71
N HIS A 48 15.04 2.39 -4.17
CA HIS A 48 15.90 2.93 -5.21
C HIS A 48 15.13 3.12 -6.52
N VAL A 49 14.48 2.06 -7.00
CA VAL A 49 13.66 2.08 -8.22
C VAL A 49 12.55 3.12 -8.13
N PHE A 50 11.82 3.20 -7.01
CA PHE A 50 10.79 4.22 -6.84
C PHE A 50 11.34 5.63 -6.85
N ARG A 51 12.52 5.88 -6.27
CA ARG A 51 13.17 7.20 -6.32
C ARG A 51 13.59 7.59 -7.74
N ASP A 52 13.96 6.60 -8.55
CA ASP A 52 14.30 6.80 -9.96
C ASP A 52 13.05 7.09 -10.80
N PHE A 53 11.92 6.47 -10.48
CA PHE A 53 10.59 6.82 -11.03
C PHE A 53 9.93 8.04 -10.37
N GLY A 54 10.70 8.83 -9.63
CA GLY A 54 10.26 10.13 -9.15
C GLY A 54 9.50 10.12 -7.82
N LEU A 55 9.63 9.07 -6.99
CA LEU A 55 9.12 9.12 -5.62
C LEU A 55 9.73 10.32 -4.87
N GLY A 56 8.87 11.29 -4.54
CA GLY A 56 9.27 12.55 -3.91
C GLY A 56 9.83 13.60 -4.90
N LYS A 57 9.65 13.40 -6.21
CA LYS A 57 10.01 14.32 -7.28
C LYS A 57 8.80 14.63 -8.17
N GLY A 58 9.00 15.48 -9.18
CA GLY A 58 7.94 15.95 -10.07
C GLY A 58 7.34 14.86 -10.97
N GLU A 59 8.07 13.80 -11.32
CA GLU A 59 7.57 12.77 -12.23
C GLU A 59 6.40 11.97 -11.63
N MET A 60 6.50 11.60 -10.35
CA MET A 60 5.41 10.92 -9.65
C MET A 60 4.23 11.88 -9.41
N GLU A 61 4.50 13.16 -9.16
CA GLU A 61 3.46 14.17 -9.10
C GLU A 61 2.68 14.24 -10.42
N GLN A 62 3.35 14.29 -11.57
CA GLN A 62 2.68 14.31 -12.87
C GLN A 62 1.83 13.05 -13.10
N MET A 63 2.30 11.87 -12.67
CA MET A 63 1.52 10.64 -12.71
C MET A 63 0.24 10.75 -11.87
N ILE A 64 0.35 11.28 -10.65
CA ILE A 64 -0.81 11.50 -9.77
C ILE A 64 -1.77 12.52 -10.40
N LEU A 65 -1.27 13.66 -10.88
CA LEU A 65 -2.08 14.72 -11.48
C LEU A 65 -2.84 14.22 -12.71
N LYS A 66 -2.23 13.36 -13.53
CA LYS A 66 -2.89 12.74 -14.68
C LYS A 66 -4.09 11.87 -14.25
N GLU A 67 -3.95 11.09 -13.18
CA GLU A 67 -5.06 10.27 -12.67
C GLU A 67 -6.13 11.12 -11.98
N VAL A 68 -5.74 12.21 -11.30
CA VAL A 68 -6.69 13.18 -10.74
C VAL A 68 -7.50 13.86 -11.84
N ASP A 69 -6.85 14.32 -12.92
CA ASP A 69 -7.52 14.93 -14.08
C ASP A 69 -8.52 13.97 -14.73
N SER A 70 -8.09 12.72 -14.95
CA SER A 70 -8.95 11.67 -15.51
C SER A 70 -10.14 11.35 -14.60
N LEU A 71 -9.94 11.32 -13.28
CA LEU A 71 -11.01 11.11 -12.30
C LEU A 71 -12.01 12.27 -12.34
N LEU A 72 -11.53 13.52 -12.30
CA LEU A 72 -12.39 14.70 -12.32
C LEU A 72 -13.18 14.82 -13.63
N THR A 73 -12.53 14.58 -14.77
CA THR A 73 -13.18 14.56 -16.09
C THR A 73 -14.29 13.50 -16.15
N GLY A 74 -14.04 12.31 -15.58
CA GLY A 74 -15.03 11.24 -15.49
C GLY A 74 -16.22 11.58 -14.57
N LEU A 75 -15.99 12.31 -13.48
CA LEU A 75 -17.07 12.80 -12.62
C LEU A 75 -17.89 13.90 -13.30
N ASP A 76 -17.22 14.85 -13.94
CA ASP A 76 -17.84 15.97 -14.65
C ASP A 76 -18.78 15.51 -15.77
N SER A 77 -18.39 14.46 -16.50
CA SER A 77 -19.23 13.90 -17.58
C SER A 77 -20.51 13.27 -17.04
N GLN A 78 -20.45 12.58 -15.89
CA GLN A 78 -21.63 12.02 -15.22
C GLN A 78 -22.54 13.09 -14.65
N ILE A 79 -21.98 14.12 -14.01
CA ILE A 79 -22.74 15.23 -13.41
C ILE A 79 -23.49 16.04 -14.47
N ARG A 80 -22.88 16.28 -15.64
CA ARG A 80 -23.52 17.02 -16.74
C ARG A 80 -24.62 16.21 -17.44
N GLY A 81 -24.59 14.88 -17.33
CA GLY A 81 -25.53 13.99 -18.00
C GLY A 81 -26.93 14.02 -17.38
N GLU A 82 -27.04 14.14 -16.05
CA GLU A 82 -28.31 14.02 -15.34
C GLU A 82 -28.41 14.94 -14.10
N PRO A 83 -29.54 15.65 -13.89
CA PRO A 83 -29.77 16.36 -12.64
C PRO A 83 -29.99 15.38 -11.48
N ASN A 84 -29.35 15.63 -10.32
CA ASN A 84 -29.38 14.81 -9.11
C ASN A 84 -28.78 13.39 -9.25
N VAL A 85 -27.69 13.24 -10.00
CA VAL A 85 -26.95 11.97 -10.10
C VAL A 85 -26.35 11.56 -8.74
N GLU A 86 -26.55 10.30 -8.35
CA GLU A 86 -25.84 9.69 -7.22
C GLU A 86 -24.57 9.01 -7.73
N ILE A 87 -23.40 9.41 -7.20
CA ILE A 87 -22.10 8.92 -7.65
C ILE A 87 -21.41 8.14 -6.53
N ASP A 88 -21.00 6.90 -6.86
CA ASP A 88 -20.17 6.06 -6.00
C ASP A 88 -18.69 6.45 -6.13
N LEU A 89 -18.32 7.55 -5.45
CA LEU A 89 -16.98 8.12 -5.50
C LEU A 89 -15.84 7.15 -5.10
N PRO A 90 -16.00 6.26 -4.09
CA PRO A 90 -15.00 5.23 -3.79
C PRO A 90 -14.56 4.39 -4.99
N LYS A 91 -15.48 4.03 -5.92
CA LYS A 91 -15.12 3.29 -7.14
C LYS A 91 -14.18 4.06 -8.06
N HIS A 92 -14.41 5.37 -8.20
CA HIS A 92 -13.56 6.23 -9.01
C HIS A 92 -12.16 6.38 -8.38
N ILE A 93 -12.12 6.57 -7.07
CA ILE A 93 -10.87 6.64 -6.30
C ILE A 93 -10.08 5.34 -6.43
N ASP A 94 -10.77 4.20 -6.32
CA ASP A 94 -10.16 2.88 -6.44
C ASP A 94 -9.42 2.70 -7.75
N VAL A 95 -10.05 3.06 -8.87
CA VAL A 95 -9.43 2.97 -10.19
C VAL A 95 -8.25 3.94 -10.30
N ALA A 96 -8.38 5.17 -9.83
CA ALA A 96 -7.29 6.15 -9.88
C ALA A 96 -6.06 5.71 -9.08
N VAL A 97 -6.24 5.22 -7.84
CA VAL A 97 -5.16 4.66 -7.02
C VAL A 97 -4.56 3.42 -7.70
N GLY A 98 -5.42 2.55 -8.23
CA GLY A 98 -5.02 1.34 -8.94
C GLY A 98 -4.16 1.63 -10.16
N SER A 99 -4.53 2.67 -10.92
CA SER A 99 -3.78 3.14 -12.08
C SER A 99 -2.40 3.66 -11.71
N ILE A 100 -2.26 4.41 -10.61
CA ILE A 100 -0.94 4.92 -10.16
C ILE A 100 -0.02 3.75 -9.80
N ILE A 101 -0.47 2.82 -8.96
CA ILE A 101 0.38 1.70 -8.53
C ILE A 101 0.71 0.78 -9.71
N ASN A 102 -0.25 0.55 -10.60
CA ASN A 102 -0.06 -0.29 -11.77
C ASN A 102 0.86 0.35 -12.82
N ALA A 103 0.81 1.67 -12.98
CA ALA A 103 1.74 2.40 -13.84
C ALA A 103 3.18 2.32 -13.32
N LEU A 104 3.37 2.40 -12.00
CA LEU A 104 4.69 2.21 -11.37
C LEU A 104 5.20 0.76 -11.50
N MET A 105 4.30 -0.22 -11.44
CA MET A 105 4.66 -1.63 -11.42
C MET A 105 4.86 -2.24 -12.80
N PHE A 106 3.99 -1.91 -13.76
CA PHE A 106 3.90 -2.54 -15.08
C PHE A 106 3.87 -1.54 -16.24
N GLY A 107 4.03 -0.24 -15.97
CA GLY A 107 4.11 0.79 -17.01
C GLY A 107 2.78 1.18 -17.67
N TYR A 108 1.62 0.69 -17.19
CA TYR A 108 0.31 1.05 -17.75
C TYR A 108 -0.73 1.42 -16.69
N ARG A 109 -1.71 2.23 -17.08
CA ARG A 109 -2.85 2.66 -16.25
C ARG A 109 -4.13 1.88 -16.62
N PHE A 110 -5.12 1.92 -15.75
CA PHE A 110 -6.45 1.40 -16.07
C PHE A 110 -7.30 2.48 -16.77
N ASP A 111 -7.91 2.10 -17.89
CA ASP A 111 -8.86 2.90 -18.67
C ASP A 111 -10.08 2.04 -19.06
N GLU A 112 -11.00 2.60 -19.84
CA GLU A 112 -12.23 1.91 -20.24
C GLU A 112 -12.00 0.55 -20.92
N SER A 113 -10.84 0.34 -21.55
CA SER A 113 -10.53 -0.90 -22.27
C SER A 113 -10.10 -2.05 -21.35
N ASN A 114 -9.51 -1.73 -20.18
CA ASN A 114 -8.89 -2.72 -19.29
C ASN A 114 -9.34 -2.61 -17.83
N VAL A 115 -10.24 -1.70 -17.46
CA VAL A 115 -10.73 -1.52 -16.07
C VAL A 115 -11.39 -2.77 -15.50
N ALA A 116 -11.96 -3.65 -16.35
CA ALA A 116 -12.53 -4.92 -15.93
C ALA A 116 -11.51 -5.82 -15.21
N GLU A 117 -10.24 -5.71 -15.63
CA GLU A 117 -9.11 -6.43 -15.06
C GLU A 117 -8.81 -5.96 -13.64
N PHE A 118 -8.76 -4.64 -13.42
CA PHE A 118 -8.60 -4.05 -12.09
C PHE A 118 -9.66 -4.58 -11.12
N TYR A 119 -10.93 -4.55 -11.53
CA TYR A 119 -12.01 -5.07 -10.69
C TYR A 119 -11.92 -6.58 -10.46
N ALA A 120 -11.39 -7.35 -11.41
CA ALA A 120 -11.15 -8.78 -11.21
C ALA A 120 -10.10 -9.02 -10.13
N LEU A 121 -8.94 -8.35 -10.22
CA LEU A 121 -7.89 -8.43 -9.21
C LEU A 121 -8.40 -7.96 -7.84
N LYS A 122 -9.07 -6.81 -7.79
CA LYS A 122 -9.61 -6.25 -6.55
C LYS A 122 -10.61 -7.20 -5.87
N ARG A 123 -11.51 -7.85 -6.64
CA ARG A 123 -12.43 -8.85 -6.09
C ARG A 123 -11.69 -10.04 -5.48
N LEU A 124 -10.65 -10.54 -6.15
CA LEU A 124 -9.85 -11.65 -5.63
C LEU A 124 -9.16 -11.25 -4.32
N VAL A 125 -8.54 -10.07 -4.28
CA VAL A 125 -7.86 -9.56 -3.08
C VAL A 125 -8.84 -9.36 -1.92
N ASN A 126 -9.97 -8.69 -2.16
CA ASN A 126 -10.99 -8.47 -1.12
C ASN A 126 -11.52 -9.78 -0.55
N HIS A 127 -11.79 -10.77 -1.40
CA HIS A 127 -12.23 -12.08 -0.95
C HIS A 127 -11.22 -12.76 -0.01
N GLN A 128 -9.91 -12.59 -0.28
CA GLN A 128 -8.87 -13.11 0.59
C GLN A 128 -8.70 -12.30 1.89
N LEU A 129 -8.96 -10.99 1.86
CA LEU A 129 -8.84 -10.09 3.02
C LEU A 129 -10.02 -10.21 3.99
N ASP A 130 -11.25 -10.40 3.49
CA ASP A 130 -12.44 -10.60 4.32
C ASP A 130 -12.23 -11.77 5.28
N GLY A 131 -11.56 -12.82 4.77
CA GLY A 131 -11.18 -13.99 5.53
C GLY A 131 -12.39 -14.77 6.07
N SER A 132 -12.15 -16.01 6.48
CA SER A 132 -13.13 -16.78 7.25
C SER A 132 -12.55 -17.10 8.61
N TRP A 133 -13.39 -17.20 9.65
CA TRP A 133 -12.92 -17.59 11.00
C TRP A 133 -12.06 -18.88 11.00
N PRO A 134 -12.27 -19.89 10.12
CA PRO A 134 -11.39 -21.05 10.02
C PRO A 134 -9.98 -20.67 9.55
N ILE A 135 -9.87 -19.74 8.60
CA ILE A 135 -8.59 -19.24 8.10
C ILE A 135 -7.81 -18.52 9.20
N LEU A 136 -8.48 -17.73 10.03
CA LEU A 136 -7.85 -17.08 11.19
C LEU A 136 -7.19 -18.09 12.14
N LEU A 137 -7.84 -19.24 12.39
CA LEU A 137 -7.27 -20.32 13.21
C LEU A 137 -6.12 -21.04 12.52
N THR A 138 -6.14 -21.17 11.19
CA THR A 138 -5.07 -21.83 10.44
C THR A 138 -3.85 -20.95 10.19
N MET A 139 -3.92 -19.62 10.35
CA MET A 139 -2.81 -18.70 10.03
C MET A 139 -1.46 -19.10 10.64
N ASN A 140 -1.46 -19.51 11.91
CA ASN A 140 -0.24 -19.87 12.65
C ASN A 140 0.02 -21.38 12.71
N ASN A 141 -1.00 -22.21 12.51
CA ASN A 141 -0.92 -23.66 12.70
C ASN A 141 -1.65 -24.45 11.59
N PRO A 142 -1.37 -24.21 10.31
CA PRO A 142 -2.10 -24.86 9.21
C PRO A 142 -1.97 -26.39 9.27
N GLU A 143 -0.81 -26.89 9.70
CA GLU A 143 -0.52 -28.32 9.87
C GLU A 143 -1.40 -29.01 10.92
N LEU A 144 -1.86 -28.29 11.94
CA LEU A 144 -2.77 -28.85 12.95
C LEU A 144 -4.17 -29.04 12.38
N PHE A 145 -4.63 -28.05 11.59
CA PHE A 145 -6.01 -27.99 11.10
C PHE A 145 -6.21 -28.72 9.77
N LYS A 146 -5.16 -28.98 8.98
CA LYS A 146 -5.27 -29.64 7.66
C LYS A 146 -5.89 -31.05 7.71
N HIS A 147 -5.86 -31.70 8.88
CA HIS A 147 -6.42 -33.04 9.06
C HIS A 147 -7.94 -33.02 9.33
N LEU A 148 -8.51 -31.87 9.69
CA LEU A 148 -9.94 -31.71 9.89
C LEU A 148 -10.62 -31.43 8.54
N PRO A 149 -11.60 -32.24 8.09
CA PRO A 149 -12.19 -32.13 6.75
C PRO A 149 -12.69 -30.73 6.40
N PHE A 150 -13.34 -30.05 7.35
CA PHE A 150 -13.84 -28.69 7.18
C PHE A 150 -12.70 -27.69 6.91
N PHE A 151 -11.70 -27.64 7.80
CA PHE A 151 -10.55 -26.74 7.64
C PHE A 151 -9.70 -27.06 6.41
N ARG A 152 -9.61 -28.34 6.02
CA ARG A 152 -8.92 -28.76 4.81
C ARG A 152 -9.56 -28.15 3.56
N THR A 153 -10.88 -28.17 3.47
CA THR A 153 -11.62 -27.56 2.35
C THR A 153 -11.44 -26.05 2.33
N GLU A 154 -11.61 -25.39 3.47
CA GLU A 154 -11.38 -23.94 3.60
C GLU A 154 -9.96 -23.53 3.21
N LEU A 155 -8.96 -24.27 3.71
CA LEU A 155 -7.56 -24.01 3.38
C LEU A 155 -7.27 -24.22 1.89
N LYS A 156 -7.85 -25.26 1.27
CA LYS A 156 -7.70 -25.51 -0.17
C LYS A 156 -8.31 -24.37 -0.99
N ASN A 157 -9.51 -23.90 -0.62
CA ASN A 157 -10.17 -22.78 -1.30
C ASN A 157 -9.36 -21.50 -1.15
N TYR A 158 -8.86 -21.22 0.05
CA TYR A 158 -8.02 -20.06 0.33
C TYR A 158 -6.69 -20.08 -0.46
N ILE A 159 -6.02 -21.23 -0.52
CA ILE A 159 -4.81 -21.40 -1.34
C ILE A 159 -5.13 -21.20 -2.83
N ALA A 160 -6.25 -21.75 -3.32
CA ALA A 160 -6.65 -21.60 -4.71
C ALA A 160 -6.96 -20.14 -5.07
N GLY A 161 -7.67 -19.40 -4.21
CA GLY A 161 -7.93 -17.97 -4.40
C GLY A 161 -6.64 -17.14 -4.39
N PHE A 162 -5.71 -17.45 -3.48
CA PHE A 162 -4.41 -16.80 -3.45
C PHE A 162 -3.57 -17.09 -4.70
N ASN A 163 -3.61 -18.32 -5.21
CA ASN A 163 -2.93 -18.67 -6.45
C ASN A 163 -3.46 -17.88 -7.65
N GLN A 164 -4.78 -17.66 -7.75
CA GLN A 164 -5.35 -16.81 -8.82
C GLN A 164 -4.79 -15.38 -8.80
N ILE A 165 -4.58 -14.81 -7.60
CA ILE A 165 -3.94 -13.50 -7.45
C ILE A 165 -2.48 -13.54 -7.92
N LEU A 166 -1.75 -14.61 -7.58
CA LEU A 166 -0.36 -14.77 -8.00
C LEU A 166 -0.23 -15.01 -9.51
N ASP A 167 -1.20 -15.72 -10.11
CA ASP A 167 -1.25 -16.02 -11.54
C ASP A 167 -1.46 -14.73 -12.36
N PHE A 168 -2.31 -13.82 -11.88
CA PHE A 168 -2.45 -12.48 -12.45
C PHE A 168 -1.11 -11.76 -12.60
N PHE A 169 -0.29 -11.75 -11.55
CA PHE A 169 1.03 -11.11 -11.60
C PHE A 169 2.03 -11.89 -12.46
N ASN A 170 1.94 -13.23 -12.46
CA ASN A 170 2.78 -14.07 -13.32
C ASN A 170 2.56 -13.79 -14.80
N GLU A 171 1.31 -13.63 -15.24
CA GLU A 171 0.99 -13.32 -16.64
C GLU A 171 1.67 -12.02 -17.08
N ARG A 172 1.58 -10.97 -16.25
CA ARG A 172 2.22 -9.68 -16.54
C ARG A 172 3.74 -9.72 -16.48
N ILE A 173 4.32 -10.48 -15.54
CA ILE A 173 5.77 -10.71 -15.50
C ILE A 173 6.23 -11.44 -16.77
N ALA A 174 5.47 -12.43 -17.24
CA ALA A 174 5.79 -13.16 -18.47
C ALA A 174 5.72 -12.28 -19.72
N GLU A 175 4.77 -11.35 -19.78
CA GLU A 175 4.71 -10.34 -20.85
C GLU A 175 5.97 -9.46 -20.88
N HIS A 176 6.45 -8.98 -19.71
CA HIS A 176 7.69 -8.20 -19.61
C HIS A 176 8.91 -9.03 -19.98
N GLN A 177 8.97 -10.30 -19.54
CA GLN A 177 10.04 -11.21 -19.94
C GLN A 177 10.09 -11.39 -21.47
N CYS A 178 8.93 -11.60 -22.11
CA CYS A 178 8.84 -11.71 -23.56
C CYS A 178 9.29 -10.43 -24.29
N GLN A 179 9.01 -9.26 -23.72
CA GLN A 179 9.52 -7.99 -24.26
C GLN A 179 11.05 -7.89 -24.14
N MET A 180 11.61 -8.27 -23.00
CA MET A 180 13.07 -8.31 -22.79
C MET A 180 13.76 -9.32 -23.71
N ASP A 181 13.16 -10.50 -23.89
CA ASP A 181 13.70 -11.54 -24.77
C ASP A 181 13.75 -11.06 -26.24
N LYS A 182 12.77 -10.26 -26.68
CA LYS A 182 12.77 -9.64 -28.02
C LYS A 182 13.84 -8.56 -28.19
N LEU A 183 14.17 -7.82 -27.13
CA LEU A 183 15.22 -6.81 -27.15
C LEU A 183 16.63 -7.44 -27.17
N GLY A 184 16.77 -8.65 -26.63
CA GLY A 184 18.05 -9.31 -26.44
C GLY A 184 18.86 -8.67 -25.30
N GLU A 185 19.93 -9.35 -24.87
CA GLU A 185 20.73 -8.97 -23.69
C GLU A 185 21.31 -7.56 -23.78
N GLU A 186 21.82 -7.17 -24.94
CA GLU A 186 22.36 -5.82 -25.15
C GLU A 186 21.24 -4.76 -25.13
N GLY A 187 20.09 -5.05 -25.75
CA GLY A 187 18.99 -4.11 -25.89
C GLY A 187 18.35 -3.70 -24.57
N TRP A 188 18.05 -4.65 -23.68
CA TRP A 188 17.45 -4.30 -22.38
C TRP A 188 18.46 -3.72 -21.38
N ARG A 189 19.76 -3.98 -21.55
CA ARG A 189 20.81 -3.37 -20.70
C ARG A 189 20.98 -1.89 -20.98
N GLU A 190 20.91 -1.49 -22.24
CA GLU A 190 21.04 -0.08 -22.64
C GLU A 190 19.76 0.73 -22.36
N GLN A 191 18.59 0.10 -22.38
CA GLN A 191 17.33 0.79 -22.13
C GLN A 191 17.17 1.18 -20.65
N PRO A 192 16.71 2.40 -20.35
CA PRO A 192 16.29 2.76 -19.00
C PRO A 192 15.09 1.90 -18.60
N ALA A 193 15.02 1.52 -17.32
CA ALA A 193 13.84 0.82 -16.83
C ALA A 193 12.59 1.68 -16.97
N THR A 194 11.50 1.08 -17.44
CA THR A 194 10.21 1.74 -17.66
C THR A 194 9.30 1.67 -16.44
N ASP A 195 9.46 0.60 -15.65
CA ASP A 195 8.62 0.24 -14.52
C ASP A 195 9.39 -0.69 -13.57
N TYR A 196 8.76 -1.01 -12.44
CA TYR A 196 9.40 -1.82 -11.39
C TYR A 196 9.73 -3.24 -11.86
N VAL A 197 8.85 -3.88 -12.64
CA VAL A 197 9.06 -5.25 -13.12
C VAL A 197 10.23 -5.31 -14.08
N PHE A 198 10.31 -4.39 -15.03
CA PHE A 198 11.44 -4.27 -15.94
C PHE A 198 12.75 -4.04 -15.16
N ALA A 199 12.76 -3.11 -14.20
CA ALA A 199 13.92 -2.86 -13.35
C ALA A 199 14.36 -4.12 -12.59
N PHE A 200 13.42 -4.88 -12.06
CA PHE A 200 13.72 -6.11 -11.32
C PHE A 200 14.29 -7.21 -12.22
N LEU A 201 13.69 -7.41 -13.39
CA LEU A 201 14.16 -8.40 -14.35
C LEU A 201 15.55 -8.04 -14.89
N LYS A 202 15.82 -6.76 -15.11
CA LYS A 202 17.14 -6.23 -15.45
C LYS A 202 18.19 -6.57 -14.38
N GLU A 203 17.93 -6.20 -13.13
CA GLU A 203 18.82 -6.51 -11.99
C GLU A 203 19.01 -8.03 -11.83
N LYS A 204 17.94 -8.81 -11.99
CA LYS A 204 18.02 -10.28 -11.95
C LYS A 204 18.96 -10.81 -13.05
N GLY A 205 18.83 -10.34 -14.29
CA GLY A 205 19.66 -10.78 -15.42
C GLY A 205 21.14 -10.42 -15.23
N GLU A 206 21.43 -9.24 -14.66
CA GLU A 206 22.80 -8.83 -14.32
C GLU A 206 23.42 -9.71 -13.24
N ARG A 207 22.66 -10.05 -12.20
CA ARG A 207 23.14 -10.94 -11.13
C ARG A 207 23.24 -12.41 -11.56
N ASP A 208 22.31 -12.91 -12.37
CA ASP A 208 22.40 -14.25 -12.95
C ASP A 208 23.71 -14.40 -13.77
N ALA A 209 24.08 -13.36 -14.55
CA ALA A 209 25.31 -13.35 -15.34
C ALA A 209 26.60 -13.32 -14.48
N SER A 210 26.54 -12.75 -13.28
CA SER A 210 27.66 -12.74 -12.33
C SER A 210 27.93 -14.13 -11.71
N GLY A 211 26.91 -15.00 -11.68
CA GLY A 211 26.98 -16.33 -11.05
C GLY A 211 26.97 -16.32 -9.52
N GLU A 212 26.80 -15.16 -8.87
CA GLU A 212 26.70 -15.05 -7.41
C GLU A 212 25.30 -15.44 -6.91
N GLU A 213 25.21 -16.05 -5.73
CA GLU A 213 23.91 -16.26 -5.09
C GLU A 213 23.26 -14.92 -4.73
N HIS A 214 22.00 -14.72 -5.13
CA HIS A 214 21.30 -13.47 -4.91
C HIS A 214 19.83 -13.66 -4.53
N THR A 215 19.23 -12.58 -4.03
CA THR A 215 17.85 -12.57 -3.54
C THR A 215 16.78 -12.41 -4.63
N PHE A 216 17.21 -12.13 -5.87
CA PHE A 216 16.34 -11.83 -7.02
C PHE A 216 15.87 -13.10 -7.76
N SER A 217 14.76 -13.69 -7.31
CA SER A 217 14.12 -14.81 -8.01
C SER A 217 12.76 -14.42 -8.59
N THR A 218 12.26 -15.19 -9.55
CA THR A 218 10.91 -15.00 -10.11
C THR A 218 9.83 -15.14 -9.03
N ALA A 219 10.03 -16.05 -8.07
CA ALA A 219 9.15 -16.19 -6.92
C ALA A 219 9.16 -14.93 -6.03
N GLN A 220 10.33 -14.32 -5.85
CA GLN A 220 10.45 -13.05 -5.12
C GLN A 220 9.75 -11.91 -5.88
N LEU A 221 9.98 -11.76 -7.19
CA LEU A 221 9.35 -10.72 -8.02
C LEU A 221 7.82 -10.77 -7.94
N LYS A 222 7.24 -11.96 -8.13
CA LYS A 222 5.79 -12.16 -8.04
C LYS A 222 5.22 -11.74 -6.69
N ASN A 223 5.91 -12.10 -5.61
CA ASN A 223 5.52 -11.73 -4.25
C ASN A 223 5.74 -10.24 -3.94
N MET A 224 6.75 -9.61 -4.55
CA MET A 224 6.94 -8.16 -4.50
C MET A 224 5.79 -7.45 -5.19
N CYS A 225 5.34 -7.92 -6.36
CA CYS A 225 4.21 -7.34 -7.07
C CYS A 225 2.94 -7.38 -6.21
N LEU A 226 2.63 -8.54 -5.62
CA LEU A 226 1.51 -8.66 -4.68
C LEU A 226 1.64 -7.67 -3.51
N ASP A 227 2.81 -7.60 -2.87
CA ASP A 227 3.02 -6.74 -1.72
C ASP A 227 2.85 -5.25 -2.06
N LEU A 228 3.42 -4.81 -3.19
CA LEU A 228 3.34 -3.43 -3.64
C LEU A 228 1.91 -3.03 -4.03
N TRP A 229 1.21 -3.89 -4.77
CA TRP A 229 -0.17 -3.63 -5.16
C TRP A 229 -1.10 -3.59 -3.94
N LEU A 230 -1.00 -4.60 -3.06
CA LEU A 230 -1.83 -4.70 -1.85
C LEU A 230 -1.62 -3.50 -0.92
N ALA A 231 -0.36 -3.13 -0.67
CA ALA A 231 -0.02 -2.02 0.21
C ALA A 231 -0.32 -0.65 -0.41
N GLY A 232 -0.24 -0.51 -1.73
CA GLY A 232 -0.53 0.74 -2.43
C GLY A 232 -2.02 1.01 -2.63
N GLN A 233 -2.80 -0.04 -2.90
CA GLN A 233 -4.21 0.06 -3.25
C GLN A 233 -5.11 0.27 -2.03
N GLU A 234 -5.26 -0.76 -1.20
CA GLU A 234 -6.35 -0.84 -0.22
C GLU A 234 -6.25 0.27 0.82
N THR A 235 -5.05 0.55 1.34
CA THR A 235 -4.90 1.55 2.40
C THR A 235 -5.14 2.97 1.90
N THR A 236 -4.70 3.28 0.68
CA THR A 236 -4.81 4.64 0.12
C THR A 236 -6.26 4.94 -0.26
N SER A 237 -6.92 4.04 -1.00
CA SER A 237 -8.32 4.22 -1.42
C SER A 237 -9.26 4.33 -0.22
N ASN A 238 -9.11 3.46 0.78
CA ASN A 238 -9.94 3.52 1.98
C ASN A 238 -9.69 4.79 2.79
N THR A 239 -8.44 5.28 2.86
CA THR A 239 -8.14 6.56 3.54
C THR A 239 -8.83 7.73 2.86
N LEU A 240 -8.78 7.79 1.52
CA LEU A 240 -9.44 8.85 0.74
C LEU A 240 -10.96 8.80 0.88
N ALA A 241 -11.56 7.61 0.78
CA ALA A 241 -13.00 7.41 0.99
C ALA A 241 -13.44 7.86 2.39
N TRP A 242 -12.69 7.50 3.43
CA TRP A 242 -12.93 7.98 4.79
C TRP A 242 -12.75 9.49 4.92
N GLY A 243 -11.75 10.08 4.25
CA GLY A 243 -11.54 11.52 4.23
C GLY A 243 -12.77 12.27 3.71
N ILE A 244 -13.35 11.80 2.60
CA ILE A 244 -14.58 12.38 2.05
C ILE A 244 -15.74 12.20 3.02
N ALA A 245 -15.96 10.99 3.56
CA ALA A 245 -17.03 10.75 4.53
C ALA A 245 -16.89 11.66 5.77
N LEU A 246 -15.67 11.81 6.30
CA LEU A 246 -15.39 12.70 7.43
C LEU A 246 -15.69 14.16 7.09
N LEU A 247 -15.35 14.63 5.89
CA LEU A 247 -15.67 16.00 5.46
C LEU A 247 -17.18 16.23 5.31
N LEU A 248 -17.90 15.27 4.72
CA LEU A 248 -19.36 15.35 4.57
C LEU A 248 -20.08 15.40 5.93
N HIS A 249 -19.56 14.68 6.93
CA HIS A 249 -20.07 14.73 8.30
C HIS A 249 -19.62 15.96 9.10
N ASN A 250 -18.70 16.78 8.59
CA ASN A 250 -18.18 17.98 9.26
C ASN A 250 -18.23 19.21 8.34
N PRO A 251 -19.43 19.77 8.04
CA PRO A 251 -19.59 20.86 7.08
C PRO A 251 -18.81 22.14 7.42
N SER A 252 -18.56 22.40 8.71
CA SER A 252 -17.74 23.53 9.17
C SER A 252 -16.28 23.41 8.69
N VAL A 253 -15.71 22.20 8.74
CA VAL A 253 -14.36 21.92 8.23
C VAL A 253 -14.35 22.07 6.72
N LEU A 254 -15.36 21.53 6.02
CA LEU A 254 -15.46 21.68 4.57
C LEU A 254 -15.58 23.15 4.14
N SER A 255 -16.37 23.97 4.84
CA SER A 255 -16.45 25.42 4.60
C SER A 255 -15.10 26.11 4.78
N GLN A 256 -14.32 25.71 5.79
CA GLN A 256 -13.00 26.27 6.03
C GLN A 256 -11.98 25.87 4.95
N LEU A 257 -12.05 24.64 4.42
CA LEU A 257 -11.28 24.24 3.23
C LEU A 257 -11.62 25.13 2.03
N TYR A 258 -12.90 25.34 1.73
CA TYR A 258 -13.30 26.22 0.63
C TYR A 258 -12.79 27.65 0.79
N LYS A 259 -12.76 28.19 2.02
CA LYS A 259 -12.18 29.51 2.31
C LYS A 259 -10.67 29.55 2.05
N GLU A 260 -9.94 28.52 2.46
CA GLU A 260 -8.50 28.40 2.18
C GLU A 260 -8.26 28.33 0.66
N MET A 261 -8.99 27.46 -0.05
CA MET A 261 -8.90 27.31 -1.51
C MET A 261 -9.20 28.63 -2.23
N GLY A 262 -10.28 29.32 -1.85
CA GLY A 262 -10.64 30.61 -2.45
C GLY A 262 -9.63 31.71 -2.19
N LYS A 263 -8.91 31.68 -1.06
CA LYS A 263 -7.83 32.63 -0.74
C LYS A 263 -6.57 32.39 -1.59
N VAL A 264 -6.21 31.12 -1.81
CA VAL A 264 -4.97 30.75 -2.50
C VAL A 264 -5.14 30.79 -4.02
N PHE A 265 -6.25 30.24 -4.52
CA PHE A 265 -6.47 30.05 -5.96
C PHE A 265 -7.45 31.06 -6.56
N GLY A 266 -8.36 31.64 -5.77
CA GLY A 266 -9.38 32.55 -6.28
C GLY A 266 -10.24 31.88 -7.35
N ASN A 267 -10.08 32.32 -8.61
CA ASN A 267 -10.78 31.78 -9.78
C ASN A 267 -9.90 30.85 -10.65
N ASP A 268 -8.65 30.59 -10.24
CA ASP A 268 -7.77 29.66 -10.94
C ASP A 268 -8.34 28.23 -10.86
N GLN A 269 -8.51 27.61 -12.02
CA GLN A 269 -9.07 26.26 -12.17
C GLN A 269 -8.00 25.18 -12.37
N ARG A 270 -6.71 25.54 -12.29
CA ARG A 270 -5.64 24.55 -12.40
C ARG A 270 -5.70 23.52 -11.27
N LEU A 271 -5.12 22.34 -11.52
CA LEU A 271 -4.93 21.34 -10.49
C LEU A 271 -3.97 21.82 -9.39
N ILE A 272 -4.22 21.36 -8.17
CA ILE A 272 -3.37 21.60 -7.00
C ILE A 272 -2.11 20.76 -7.13
N THR A 273 -0.95 21.40 -6.95
CA THR A 273 0.38 20.78 -7.03
C THR A 273 1.05 20.78 -5.66
N PHE A 274 2.11 20.00 -5.46
CA PHE A 274 2.93 19.99 -4.25
C PHE A 274 3.57 21.35 -3.97
N ALA A 275 3.79 22.19 -4.99
CA ALA A 275 4.29 23.55 -4.81
C ALA A 275 3.31 24.43 -3.99
N ASP A 276 2.02 24.09 -4.01
CA ASP A 276 0.98 24.83 -3.27
C ASP A 276 0.93 24.45 -1.79
N ARG A 277 1.59 23.35 -1.39
CA ARG A 277 1.47 22.77 -0.04
C ARG A 277 1.76 23.77 1.08
N SER A 278 2.75 24.65 0.91
CA SER A 278 3.12 25.67 1.91
C SER A 278 2.04 26.74 2.11
N GLN A 279 1.16 26.92 1.12
CA GLN A 279 0.04 27.86 1.14
C GLN A 279 -1.26 27.22 1.63
N LEU A 280 -1.26 25.89 1.84
CA LEU A 280 -2.44 25.10 2.23
C LEU A 280 -2.28 24.39 3.60
N PRO A 281 -1.98 25.12 4.69
CA PRO A 281 -1.82 24.51 6.00
C PRO A 281 -3.09 23.77 6.51
N PHE A 282 -4.31 24.15 6.07
CA PHE A 282 -5.58 23.62 6.61
C PHE A 282 -5.85 22.31 5.94
N THR A 283 -5.69 22.31 4.62
CA THR A 283 -5.69 21.10 3.82
C THR A 283 -4.69 20.10 4.36
N CYS A 284 -3.45 20.52 4.66
CA CYS A 284 -2.47 19.64 5.30
C CYS A 284 -2.94 19.10 6.65
N ALA A 285 -3.55 19.96 7.48
CA ALA A 285 -4.09 19.57 8.77
C ALA A 285 -5.27 18.58 8.66
N VAL A 286 -6.15 18.77 7.67
CA VAL A 286 -7.27 17.88 7.34
C VAL A 286 -6.76 16.52 6.89
N VAL A 287 -5.74 16.47 6.03
CA VAL A 287 -5.11 15.22 5.58
C VAL A 287 -4.52 14.45 6.78
N ASN A 288 -3.79 15.14 7.66
CA ASN A 288 -3.23 14.53 8.86
C ASN A 288 -4.32 13.99 9.82
N GLU A 289 -5.39 14.77 10.04
CA GLU A 289 -6.50 14.35 10.88
C GLU A 289 -7.29 13.20 10.26
N THR A 290 -7.40 13.16 8.93
CA THR A 290 -7.99 12.05 8.18
C THR A 290 -7.21 10.77 8.41
N LEU A 291 -5.88 10.80 8.24
CA LEU A 291 -5.02 9.65 8.50
C LEU A 291 -5.18 9.14 9.94
N ARG A 292 -5.24 10.06 10.92
CA ARG A 292 -5.42 9.71 12.35
C ARG A 292 -6.80 9.11 12.63
N ARG A 293 -7.88 9.66 12.06
CA ARG A 293 -9.27 9.26 12.35
C ARG A 293 -9.73 8.05 11.55
N ALA A 294 -9.35 7.97 10.27
CA ALA A 294 -9.62 6.81 9.44
C ALA A 294 -8.93 5.57 10.03
N ASN A 295 -7.69 5.73 10.51
CA ASN A 295 -6.96 4.72 11.27
C ASN A 295 -7.07 3.31 10.63
N ILE A 296 -6.90 3.25 9.31
CA ILE A 296 -7.18 2.05 8.48
C ILE A 296 -6.44 0.82 9.01
N LEU A 297 -5.20 1.00 9.49
CA LEU A 297 -4.39 -0.05 10.10
C LEU A 297 -4.44 0.04 11.63
N VAL A 298 -5.54 -0.44 12.22
CA VAL A 298 -5.82 -0.39 13.66
C VAL A 298 -4.72 -1.09 14.49
N ASN A 299 -4.31 -2.26 14.00
CA ASN A 299 -3.12 -2.98 14.44
C ASN A 299 -2.11 -2.89 13.30
N ALA A 300 -0.82 -2.68 13.61
CA ALA A 300 0.21 -2.90 12.60
C ALA A 300 0.11 -4.36 12.12
N ILE A 301 -0.47 -4.58 10.94
CA ILE A 301 -0.75 -5.90 10.36
C ILE A 301 0.53 -6.74 10.34
N VAL A 302 1.66 -6.09 10.12
CA VAL A 302 2.98 -6.70 10.23
C VAL A 302 3.42 -6.69 11.68
N SER A 303 3.14 -7.78 12.37
CA SER A 303 3.69 -8.01 13.71
C SER A 303 5.22 -8.03 13.60
N ASN A 304 5.90 -7.23 14.41
CA ASN A 304 7.33 -7.39 14.57
C ASN A 304 7.60 -8.62 15.43
N LYS A 305 8.84 -9.08 15.51
CA LYS A 305 9.28 -10.03 16.53
C LYS A 305 10.58 -9.57 17.17
N THR A 306 10.81 -9.98 18.40
CA THR A 306 12.06 -9.68 19.11
C THR A 306 13.24 -10.44 18.49
N THR A 307 14.34 -9.75 18.20
CA THR A 307 15.57 -10.39 17.66
C THR A 307 16.45 -11.00 18.75
N ARG A 308 16.22 -10.60 20.01
CA ARG A 308 16.89 -11.07 21.23
C ARG A 308 15.93 -11.03 22.43
N GLU A 309 16.30 -11.66 23.53
CA GLU A 309 15.58 -11.50 24.78
C GLU A 309 15.68 -10.05 25.28
N VAL A 310 14.57 -9.52 25.80
CA VAL A 310 14.49 -8.18 26.39
C VAL A 310 13.71 -8.17 27.69
N VAL A 311 13.99 -7.18 28.53
CA VAL A 311 13.19 -6.90 29.72
C VAL A 311 12.42 -5.60 29.48
N VAL A 312 11.09 -5.69 29.56
CA VAL A 312 10.18 -4.55 29.40
C VAL A 312 9.38 -4.42 30.68
N ASN A 313 9.49 -3.28 31.36
CA ASN A 313 8.78 -3.01 32.62
C ASN A 313 8.91 -4.17 33.65
N GLY A 314 10.12 -4.75 33.75
CA GLY A 314 10.40 -5.89 34.64
C GLY A 314 9.97 -7.27 34.11
N VAL A 315 9.29 -7.34 32.96
CA VAL A 315 8.86 -8.59 32.33
C VAL A 315 9.89 -9.06 31.31
N ARG A 316 10.34 -10.30 31.42
CA ARG A 316 11.20 -10.96 30.43
C ARG A 316 10.39 -11.38 29.21
N ILE A 317 10.78 -10.89 28.05
CA ILE A 317 10.20 -11.24 26.74
C ILE A 317 11.25 -12.04 25.97
N PRO A 318 10.98 -13.32 25.67
CA PRO A 318 11.91 -14.17 24.93
C PRO A 318 12.25 -13.63 23.53
N LYS A 319 13.35 -14.12 22.96
CA LYS A 319 13.66 -13.95 21.54
C LYS A 319 12.58 -14.62 20.68
N GLY A 320 12.18 -13.97 19.59
CA GLY A 320 11.19 -14.46 18.63
C GLY A 320 9.74 -14.21 19.03
N SER A 321 9.49 -13.53 20.15
CA SER A 321 8.14 -13.17 20.58
C SER A 321 7.52 -12.13 19.64
N PRO A 322 6.26 -12.31 19.18
CA PRO A 322 5.57 -11.32 18.38
C PRO A 322 5.31 -10.04 19.17
N VAL A 323 5.47 -8.90 18.51
CA VAL A 323 5.24 -7.56 19.05
C VAL A 323 4.28 -6.83 18.12
N LEU A 324 3.07 -6.61 18.62
CA LEU A 324 2.03 -5.88 17.90
C LEU A 324 2.03 -4.41 18.32
N ALA A 325 2.33 -3.54 17.37
CA ALA A 325 2.18 -2.10 17.53
C ALA A 325 0.71 -1.71 17.31
N GLN A 326 -0.02 -1.46 18.40
CA GLN A 326 -1.37 -0.88 18.37
C GLN A 326 -1.32 0.63 18.06
N VAL A 327 -1.21 0.96 16.78
CA VAL A 327 -1.21 2.36 16.30
C VAL A 327 -2.48 3.09 16.73
N SER A 328 -3.61 2.40 16.73
CA SER A 328 -4.89 2.89 17.24
C SER A 328 -4.81 3.46 18.65
N ALA A 329 -4.12 2.77 19.57
CA ALA A 329 -4.00 3.22 20.95
C ALA A 329 -3.28 4.57 21.06
N VAL A 330 -2.31 4.85 20.17
CA VAL A 330 -1.60 6.14 20.12
C VAL A 330 -2.51 7.21 19.48
N ASN A 331 -3.17 6.87 18.38
CA ASN A 331 -4.07 7.79 17.67
C ASN A 331 -5.29 8.20 18.52
N TYR A 332 -5.68 7.37 19.50
CA TYR A 332 -6.79 7.59 20.43
C TYR A 332 -6.37 7.98 21.84
N ASP A 333 -5.09 8.27 22.08
CA ASP A 333 -4.60 8.65 23.41
C ASP A 333 -5.05 10.07 23.76
N GLU A 334 -5.94 10.21 24.75
CA GLU A 334 -6.45 11.49 25.23
C GLU A 334 -5.37 12.42 25.79
N ARG A 335 -4.22 11.86 26.21
CA ARG A 335 -3.08 12.64 26.70
C ARG A 335 -2.33 13.34 25.57
N VAL A 336 -2.48 12.84 24.33
CA VAL A 336 -1.82 13.38 23.12
C VAL A 336 -2.81 14.16 22.28
N PHE A 337 -4.03 13.65 22.15
CA PHE A 337 -5.11 14.23 21.38
C PHE A 337 -6.35 14.38 22.27
N GLU A 338 -6.61 15.59 22.76
CA GLU A 338 -7.86 15.90 23.47
C GLU A 338 -9.07 15.47 22.64
N ASN A 339 -10.16 14.94 23.19
CA ASN A 339 -11.34 14.49 22.42
C ASN A 339 -10.99 13.68 21.14
N PRO A 340 -10.22 12.58 21.23
CA PRO A 340 -9.55 11.95 20.10
C PRO A 340 -10.53 11.29 19.11
N ARG A 341 -11.78 11.06 19.52
CA ARG A 341 -12.83 10.52 18.65
C ARG A 341 -13.50 11.58 17.78
N GLN A 342 -13.31 12.87 18.08
CA GLN A 342 -13.81 13.95 17.23
C GLN A 342 -12.83 14.17 16.07
N PHE A 343 -13.38 14.43 14.88
CA PHE A 343 -12.59 14.86 13.72
C PHE A 343 -12.34 16.36 13.85
N ASN A 344 -11.13 16.73 14.25
CA ASN A 344 -10.73 18.12 14.46
C ASN A 344 -9.35 18.41 13.84
N PRO A 345 -9.33 18.96 12.62
CA PRO A 345 -8.09 19.35 11.94
C PRO A 345 -7.28 20.44 12.66
N GLU A 346 -7.89 21.28 13.50
CA GLU A 346 -7.20 22.41 14.14
C GLU A 346 -5.99 21.95 15.00
N ARG A 347 -6.03 20.70 15.47
CA ARG A 347 -4.95 20.03 16.22
C ARG A 347 -3.61 20.01 15.47
N PHE A 348 -3.66 19.88 14.15
CA PHE A 348 -2.48 19.86 13.29
C PHE A 348 -2.20 21.23 12.68
N TRP A 349 -3.22 22.07 12.50
CA TRP A 349 -3.08 23.43 12.01
C TRP A 349 -2.23 24.30 12.94
N MET A 350 -2.52 24.30 14.25
CA MET A 350 -1.78 25.14 15.21
C MET A 350 -0.30 24.73 15.35
N LYS A 351 0.05 23.49 15.02
CA LYS A 351 1.43 22.98 15.05
C LYS A 351 2.23 23.29 13.79
N MET A 352 1.58 23.68 12.70
CA MET A 352 2.22 24.06 11.43
C MET A 352 2.30 25.58 11.25
N ALA A 353 1.63 26.36 12.09
CA ALA A 353 1.68 27.82 12.13
C ALA A 353 2.78 28.39 13.05
N LEU A 354 3.51 27.50 13.74
CA LEU A 354 4.75 27.76 14.50
C LEU A 354 5.93 27.18 13.73
#